data_AF-A0A2H9MSB3-F1
#
_entry.id   AF-A0A2H9MSB3-F1
#
_cell.length_a   1.000
_cell.length_b   1.000
_cell.length_c   1.000
_cell.angle_alpha   90.00
_cell.angle_beta   90.00
_cell.angle_gamma   90.00
#
_symmetry.space_group_name_H-M   'P 1'
#
loop_
_entity.id
_entity.type
_entity.pdbx_description
1 polymer ?
#
loop_
_entity_poly.entity_id
_entity_poly.type
_entity_poly.pdbx_seq_one_letter_code
_entity_poly.pdbx_strand_id
1 'polypeptide(L)'
;MNTSHFIKIVKRKKHLSSKIRLYLIDKDNHYFINNGVIKRGFDSQIFITKNRDSVLSGFSKMAFLFDEIIRLRIVQYSDDRDGAELLYILNLVPINRKIRAFLDWNVFCPEFTRDMSRLFEVRNDTVHCISLDEVTYTPQRSMSLSSNSGFKKFVSDFQKSWKVLLEIYIQQQEKINWKKLEKEI
;
A
#
# COMPACT_ATOMS: atom_id res chain seq x y z
N MET A 1 0.70 17.50 17.44
CA MET A 1 -0.37 16.52 17.22
C MET A 1 0.23 15.28 16.57
N ASN A 2 -0.12 14.08 17.01
CA ASN A 2 0.32 12.80 16.42
C ASN A 2 -0.88 12.02 15.87
N THR A 3 -0.65 10.92 15.15
CA THR A 3 -1.70 10.13 14.51
C THR A 3 -2.79 9.68 15.49
N SER A 4 -2.42 9.11 16.65
CA SER A 4 -3.39 8.63 17.63
C SER A 4 -4.27 9.76 18.19
N HIS A 5 -3.70 10.94 18.41
CA HIS A 5 -4.45 12.12 18.85
C HIS A 5 -5.41 12.61 17.76
N PHE A 6 -4.95 12.68 16.51
CA PHE A 6 -5.77 13.08 15.38
C PHE A 6 -6.97 12.13 15.18
N ILE A 7 -6.76 10.81 15.21
CA ILE A 7 -7.84 9.82 15.10
C ILE A 7 -8.89 10.02 16.21
N LYS A 8 -8.47 10.31 17.44
CA LYS A 8 -9.40 10.59 18.55
C LYS A 8 -10.26 11.82 18.29
N ILE A 9 -9.68 12.89 17.73
CA ILE A 9 -10.44 14.10 17.36
C ILE A 9 -11.43 13.78 16.26
N VAL A 10 -10.96 13.15 15.19
CA VAL A 10 -11.76 12.83 14.00
C VAL A 10 -12.95 11.93 14.34
N LYS A 11 -12.76 10.89 15.17
CA LYS A 11 -13.84 10.01 15.61
C LYS A 11 -14.94 10.71 16.41
N ARG A 12 -14.66 11.86 17.01
CA ARG A 12 -15.64 12.66 17.78
C ARG A 12 -16.41 13.65 16.89
N LYS A 13 -15.90 13.97 15.71
CA LYS A 13 -16.58 14.88 14.77
C LYS A 13 -17.63 14.13 13.96
N LYS A 14 -18.82 14.72 13.84
CA LYS A 14 -19.92 14.17 13.02
C LYS A 14 -19.65 14.33 11.52
N HIS A 15 -18.97 15.40 11.12
CA HIS A 15 -18.63 15.69 9.72
C HIS A 15 -17.19 16.18 9.64
N LEU A 16 -16.42 15.59 8.72
CA LEU A 16 -15.08 16.04 8.35
C LEU A 16 -15.17 16.76 7.01
N SER A 17 -14.19 17.63 6.74
CA SER A 17 -14.03 18.22 5.41
C SER A 17 -13.88 17.12 4.36
N SER A 18 -14.65 17.22 3.27
CA SER A 18 -14.52 16.34 2.11
C SER A 18 -13.19 16.52 1.37
N LYS A 19 -12.44 17.58 1.68
CA LYS A 19 -11.10 17.84 1.13
C LYS A 19 -10.01 16.99 1.77
N ILE A 20 -10.35 16.19 2.78
CA ILE A 20 -9.39 15.34 3.48
C ILE A 20 -9.51 13.93 2.93
N ARG A 21 -8.41 13.45 2.34
CA ARG A 21 -8.20 12.04 2.07
C ARG A 21 -6.88 11.57 2.67
N LEU A 22 -6.97 10.60 3.57
CA LEU A 22 -5.82 10.06 4.27
C LEU A 22 -6.05 8.60 4.65
N TYR A 23 -5.06 7.77 4.36
CA TYR A 23 -4.91 6.49 5.04
C TYR A 23 -4.02 6.67 6.28
N LEU A 24 -4.43 6.13 7.42
CA LEU A 24 -3.74 6.30 8.69
C LEU A 24 -3.52 4.96 9.37
N ILE A 25 -2.30 4.73 9.84
CA ILE A 25 -1.92 3.57 10.65
C ILE A 25 -1.59 4.06 12.06
N ASP A 26 -2.31 3.51 13.05
CA ASP A 26 -2.08 3.71 14.48
C ASP A 26 -1.97 2.34 15.16
N LYS A 27 -0.71 1.93 15.39
CA LYS A 27 -0.35 0.57 15.80
C LYS A 27 -0.88 -0.43 14.77
N ASP A 28 -1.66 -1.42 15.18
CA ASP A 28 -2.26 -2.43 14.31
C ASP A 28 -3.57 -1.99 13.64
N ASN A 29 -4.09 -0.79 13.98
CA ASN A 29 -5.37 -0.32 13.47
C ASN A 29 -5.15 0.64 12.31
N HIS A 30 -5.75 0.30 11.18
CA HIS A 30 -5.72 1.17 10.00
C HIS A 30 -7.06 1.87 9.83
N TYR A 31 -7.01 3.10 9.34
CA TYR A 31 -8.15 3.96 9.12
C TYR A 31 -8.03 4.60 7.75
N PHE A 32 -9.17 4.83 7.12
CA PHE A 32 -9.23 5.54 5.85
C PHE A 32 -10.26 6.65 5.93
N ILE A 33 -9.79 7.88 5.78
CA ILE A 33 -10.62 9.09 5.73
C ILE A 33 -10.78 9.43 4.26
N ASN A 34 -12.03 9.53 3.81
CA ASN A 34 -12.36 9.95 2.46
C ASN A 34 -13.81 10.46 2.43
N ASN A 35 -14.10 11.48 1.61
CA ASN A 35 -15.44 12.05 1.46
C ASN A 35 -16.10 12.40 2.81
N GLY A 36 -15.32 12.97 3.74
CA GLY A 36 -15.81 13.40 5.04
C GLY A 36 -16.11 12.29 6.05
N VAL A 37 -15.79 11.03 5.73
CA VAL A 37 -16.09 9.86 6.59
C VAL A 37 -14.81 9.10 6.92
N ILE A 38 -14.68 8.66 8.17
CA ILE A 38 -13.65 7.72 8.61
C ILE A 38 -14.19 6.28 8.52
N LYS A 39 -13.43 5.41 7.86
CA LYS A 39 -13.72 3.98 7.70
C LYS A 39 -12.59 3.14 8.26
N ARG A 40 -12.86 1.87 8.58
CA ARG A 40 -11.81 0.89 8.88
C ARG A 40 -10.98 0.65 7.61
N GLY A 41 -9.66 0.70 7.75
CA GLY A 41 -8.71 0.37 6.69
C GLY A 41 -8.49 -1.14 6.55
N PHE A 42 -7.40 -1.51 5.89
CA PHE A 42 -6.98 -2.91 5.80
C PHE A 42 -6.50 -3.44 7.14
N ASP A 43 -6.47 -4.75 7.29
CA ASP A 43 -5.82 -5.38 8.44
C ASP A 43 -4.30 -5.23 8.34
N SER A 44 -3.64 -5.12 9.51
CA SER A 44 -2.17 -5.04 9.58
C SER A 44 -1.49 -6.31 9.08
N GLN A 45 -2.20 -7.45 9.12
CA GLN A 45 -1.75 -8.72 8.56
C GLN A 45 -2.55 -9.06 7.31
N ILE A 46 -1.86 -9.54 6.27
CA ILE A 46 -2.50 -10.07 5.05
C ILE A 46 -2.38 -11.58 5.07
N PHE A 47 -3.53 -12.24 4.93
CA PHE A 47 -3.61 -13.68 4.70
C PHE A 47 -3.77 -13.95 3.20
N ILE A 48 -2.89 -14.79 2.67
CA ILE A 48 -2.92 -15.22 1.27
C ILE A 48 -3.13 -16.73 1.23
N THR A 49 -4.20 -17.12 0.55
CA THR A 49 -4.55 -18.51 0.25
C THR A 49 -4.10 -18.86 -1.16
N LYS A 50 -3.89 -20.16 -1.41
CA LYS A 50 -3.36 -20.68 -2.67
C LYS A 50 -4.42 -20.70 -3.78
N ASN A 51 -4.87 -19.51 -4.16
CA ASN A 51 -5.71 -19.28 -5.33
C ASN A 51 -5.40 -17.89 -5.90
N ARG A 52 -5.70 -17.73 -7.19
CA ARG A 52 -5.45 -16.53 -7.97
C ARG A 52 -5.99 -15.26 -7.31
N ASP A 53 -7.26 -15.27 -6.92
CA ASP A 53 -7.94 -14.07 -6.43
C ASP A 53 -7.40 -13.61 -5.07
N SER A 54 -7.03 -14.54 -4.20
CA SER A 54 -6.41 -14.22 -2.91
C SER A 54 -5.02 -13.60 -3.09
N VAL A 55 -4.22 -14.13 -4.04
CA VAL A 55 -2.92 -13.55 -4.39
C VAL A 55 -3.08 -12.13 -4.96
N LEU A 56 -3.98 -11.95 -5.93
CA LEU A 56 -4.26 -10.63 -6.53
C LEU A 56 -4.82 -9.63 -5.51
N SER A 57 -5.67 -10.09 -4.59
CA SER A 57 -6.18 -9.28 -3.47
C SER A 57 -5.08 -8.88 -2.48
N GLY A 58 -4.04 -9.70 -2.31
CA GLY A 58 -2.84 -9.30 -1.57
C GLY A 58 -2.13 -8.14 -2.27
N PHE A 59 -1.84 -8.30 -3.56
CA PHE A 59 -1.18 -7.27 -4.36
C PHE A 59 -1.97 -5.97 -4.48
N SER A 60 -3.29 -6.01 -4.53
CA SER A 60 -4.10 -4.78 -4.58
C SER A 60 -3.91 -3.91 -3.32
N LYS A 61 -3.72 -4.53 -2.15
CA LYS A 61 -3.43 -3.81 -0.89
C LYS A 61 -2.04 -3.18 -0.89
N MET A 62 -1.03 -3.88 -1.43
CA MET A 62 0.31 -3.29 -1.63
C MET A 62 0.28 -2.12 -2.62
N ALA A 63 -0.39 -2.30 -3.75
CA ALA A 63 -0.53 -1.26 -4.77
C ALA A 63 -1.25 -0.02 -4.22
N PHE A 64 -2.30 -0.22 -3.41
CA PHE A 64 -2.96 0.87 -2.70
C PHE A 64 -1.97 1.66 -1.83
N LEU A 65 -1.14 0.98 -1.03
CA LEU A 65 -0.13 1.69 -0.21
C LEU A 65 0.91 2.42 -1.06
N PHE A 66 1.28 1.89 -2.22
CA PHE A 66 2.18 2.61 -3.13
C PHE A 66 1.56 3.94 -3.55
N ASP A 67 0.29 3.92 -3.95
CA ASP A 67 -0.41 5.13 -4.37
C ASP A 67 -0.57 6.13 -3.22
N GLU A 68 -0.90 5.65 -2.02
CA GLU A 68 -1.01 6.51 -0.84
C GLU A 68 0.36 7.09 -0.41
N ILE A 69 1.47 6.36 -0.55
CA ILE A 69 2.82 6.91 -0.34
C ILE A 69 3.10 8.07 -1.31
N ILE A 70 2.80 7.88 -2.60
CA ILE A 70 3.03 8.91 -3.62
C ILE A 70 2.14 10.12 -3.34
N ARG A 71 0.86 9.89 -3.03
CA ARG A 71 -0.08 10.95 -2.65
C ARG A 71 0.39 11.74 -1.43
N LEU A 72 0.80 11.06 -0.36
CA LEU A 72 1.32 11.74 0.84
C LEU A 72 2.49 12.65 0.50
N ARG A 73 3.37 12.24 -0.41
CA ARG A 73 4.54 13.02 -0.81
C ARG A 73 4.18 14.26 -1.64
N ILE A 74 3.20 14.15 -2.52
CA ILE A 74 2.85 15.20 -3.50
C ILE A 74 1.74 16.13 -2.97
N VAL A 75 0.58 15.56 -2.60
CA VAL A 75 -0.63 16.30 -2.22
C VAL A 75 -0.97 16.19 -0.73
N GLN A 76 -0.17 15.45 0.04
CA GLN A 76 -0.36 15.26 1.48
C GLN A 76 -1.76 14.67 1.77
N TYR A 77 -2.59 15.40 2.50
CA TYR A 77 -3.95 15.00 2.86
C TYR A 77 -5.02 15.56 1.92
N SER A 78 -4.64 16.40 0.95
CA SER A 78 -5.59 17.10 0.10
C SER A 78 -6.29 16.14 -0.87
N ASP A 79 -7.60 16.31 -1.01
CA ASP A 79 -8.45 15.64 -2.00
C ASP A 79 -9.22 16.66 -2.85
N ASP A 80 -8.58 17.80 -3.12
CA ASP A 80 -9.02 18.74 -4.14
C ASP A 80 -8.80 18.18 -5.56
N ARG A 81 -9.00 19.04 -6.58
CA ARG A 81 -8.89 18.66 -7.98
C ARG A 81 -7.54 18.01 -8.32
N ASP A 82 -6.44 18.51 -7.74
CA ASP A 82 -5.10 18.00 -7.97
C ASP A 82 -4.94 16.57 -7.42
N GLY A 83 -5.62 16.25 -6.31
CA GLY A 83 -5.67 14.90 -5.73
C GLY A 83 -6.37 13.87 -6.63
N ALA A 84 -7.46 14.26 -7.29
CA ALA A 84 -8.20 13.39 -8.21
C ALA A 84 -7.42 13.14 -9.51
N GLU A 85 -6.84 14.19 -10.09
CA GLU A 85 -6.01 14.09 -11.30
C GLU A 85 -4.75 13.26 -11.05
N LEU A 86 -4.09 13.44 -9.88
CA LEU A 86 -2.97 12.60 -9.49
C LEU A 86 -3.37 11.12 -9.37
N LEU A 87 -4.49 10.80 -8.72
CA LEU A 87 -4.93 9.41 -8.59
C LEU A 87 -5.21 8.76 -9.95
N TYR A 88 -5.79 9.50 -10.89
CA TYR A 88 -5.98 9.03 -12.26
C TYR A 88 -4.64 8.69 -12.92
N ILE A 89 -3.64 9.58 -12.84
CA ILE A 89 -2.30 9.33 -13.39
C ILE A 89 -1.68 8.11 -12.72
N LEU A 90 -1.75 8.01 -11.39
CA LEU A 90 -1.20 6.86 -10.66
C LEU A 90 -1.80 5.54 -11.09
N ASN A 91 -3.10 5.49 -11.41
CA ASN A 91 -3.74 4.28 -11.93
C ASN A 91 -3.22 3.85 -13.31
N LEU A 92 -2.71 4.79 -14.11
CA LEU A 92 -2.13 4.51 -15.43
C LEU A 92 -0.64 4.11 -15.35
N VAL A 93 0.06 4.51 -14.29
CA VAL A 93 1.49 4.23 -14.13
C VAL A 93 1.69 2.75 -13.75
N PRO A 94 2.47 1.97 -14.53
CA PRO A 94 2.81 0.59 -14.17
C PRO A 94 3.51 0.51 -12.82
N ILE A 95 3.20 -0.51 -12.02
CA ILE A 95 3.78 -0.66 -10.67
C ILE A 95 5.32 -0.68 -10.69
N ASN A 96 5.94 -1.31 -11.69
CA ASN A 96 7.41 -1.34 -11.81
C ASN A 96 8.01 0.08 -11.94
N ARG A 97 7.28 1.03 -12.53
CA ARG A 97 7.69 2.44 -12.60
C ARG A 97 7.55 3.12 -11.24
N LYS A 98 6.50 2.79 -10.47
CA LYS A 98 6.33 3.27 -9.08
C LYS A 98 7.45 2.75 -8.17
N ILE A 99 7.78 1.47 -8.26
CA ILE A 99 8.90 0.84 -7.52
C ILE A 99 10.22 1.56 -7.83
N ARG A 100 10.49 1.84 -9.11
CA ARG A 100 11.69 2.58 -9.50
C ARG A 100 11.69 4.00 -8.93
N ALA A 101 10.57 4.72 -9.01
CA ALA A 101 10.44 6.05 -8.43
C ALA A 101 10.71 6.03 -6.92
N PHE A 102 10.25 5.03 -6.17
CA PHE A 102 10.55 4.91 -4.74
C PHE A 102 12.02 4.72 -4.44
N LEU A 103 12.75 3.98 -5.28
CA LEU A 103 14.21 3.90 -5.17
C LEU A 103 14.87 5.26 -5.41
N ASP A 104 14.53 5.93 -6.52
CA ASP A 104 15.10 7.23 -6.89
C ASP A 104 14.79 8.30 -5.83
N TRP A 105 13.67 8.15 -5.14
CA TRP A 105 13.21 9.03 -4.08
C TRP A 105 13.75 8.69 -2.69
N ASN A 106 14.60 7.68 -2.57
CA ASN A 106 15.12 7.11 -1.33
C ASN A 106 14.01 6.72 -0.32
N VAL A 107 12.86 6.28 -0.84
CA VAL A 107 11.77 5.70 -0.03
C VAL A 107 12.01 4.21 0.15
N PHE A 108 12.47 3.53 -0.90
CA PHE A 108 12.87 2.12 -0.84
C PHE A 108 14.40 2.02 -0.87
N CYS A 109 14.97 1.13 -0.06
CA CYS A 109 16.37 0.76 -0.20
C CYS A 109 16.54 -0.17 -1.43
N PRO A 110 17.78 -0.34 -1.95
CA PRO A 110 18.03 -1.21 -3.10
C PRO A 110 17.56 -2.65 -2.90
N GLU A 111 17.74 -3.21 -1.71
CA GLU A 111 17.35 -4.60 -1.41
C GLU A 111 15.83 -4.76 -1.42
N PHE A 112 15.11 -3.85 -0.76
CA PHE A 112 13.66 -3.87 -0.73
C PHE A 112 13.05 -3.62 -2.12
N THR A 113 13.69 -2.76 -2.92
CA THR A 113 13.30 -2.53 -4.32
C THR A 113 13.38 -3.82 -5.14
N ARG A 114 14.47 -4.58 -4.99
CA ARG A 114 14.63 -5.88 -5.65
C ARG A 114 13.56 -6.88 -5.21
N ASP A 115 13.27 -6.95 -3.92
CA ASP A 115 12.25 -7.85 -3.37
C ASP A 115 10.84 -7.49 -3.89
N MET A 116 10.51 -6.19 -3.95
CA MET A 116 9.25 -5.72 -4.56
C MET A 116 9.15 -6.08 -6.04
N SER A 117 10.21 -5.85 -6.83
CA SER A 117 10.20 -6.17 -8.27
C SER A 117 9.89 -7.65 -8.51
N ARG A 118 10.54 -8.55 -7.77
CA ARG A 118 10.32 -10.01 -7.87
C ARG A 118 8.90 -10.42 -7.47
N LEU A 119 8.33 -9.79 -6.44
CA LEU A 119 6.94 -10.05 -6.07
C LEU A 119 5.98 -9.53 -7.13
N PHE A 120 6.23 -8.37 -7.74
CA PHE A 120 5.34 -7.82 -8.76
C PHE A 120 5.49 -8.51 -10.14
N GLU A 121 6.57 -9.23 -10.40
CA GLU A 121 6.64 -10.22 -11.49
C GLU A 121 5.58 -11.32 -11.28
N VAL A 122 5.50 -11.91 -10.08
CA VAL A 122 4.46 -12.89 -9.73
C VAL A 122 3.06 -12.30 -9.92
N ARG A 123 2.84 -11.03 -9.53
CA ARG A 123 1.55 -10.35 -9.74
C ARG A 123 1.19 -10.32 -11.21
N ASN A 124 2.13 -9.95 -12.08
CA ASN A 124 1.88 -9.84 -13.51
C ASN A 124 1.52 -11.20 -14.11
N ASP A 125 2.28 -12.23 -13.79
CA ASP A 125 1.97 -13.60 -14.23
C ASP A 125 0.60 -14.05 -13.72
N THR A 126 0.28 -13.76 -12.44
CA THR A 126 -1.00 -14.13 -11.82
C THR A 126 -2.21 -13.43 -12.47
N VAL A 127 -2.03 -12.20 -12.99
CA VAL A 127 -3.12 -11.51 -13.70
C VAL A 127 -3.48 -12.26 -14.99
N HIS A 128 -2.48 -12.82 -15.67
CA HIS A 128 -2.63 -13.46 -16.98
C HIS A 128 -2.84 -14.98 -16.92
N CYS A 129 -2.67 -15.61 -15.76
CA CYS A 129 -2.91 -17.04 -15.61
C CYS A 129 -4.39 -17.39 -15.38
N ILE A 130 -4.77 -18.61 -15.75
CA ILE A 130 -6.02 -19.24 -15.33
C ILE A 130 -5.83 -19.88 -13.94
N SER A 131 -4.69 -20.56 -13.74
CA SER A 131 -4.31 -21.21 -12.48
C SER A 131 -2.92 -20.80 -12.02
N LEU A 132 -2.67 -20.89 -10.71
CA LEU A 132 -1.33 -20.66 -10.13
C LEU A 132 -0.28 -21.69 -10.57
N ASP A 133 -0.69 -22.76 -11.25
CA ASP A 133 0.23 -23.73 -11.88
C ASP A 133 1.10 -23.10 -12.97
N GLU A 134 0.62 -22.01 -13.58
CA GLU A 134 1.31 -21.27 -14.64
C GLU A 134 2.26 -20.20 -14.10
N VAL A 135 2.30 -20.00 -12.78
CA VAL A 135 3.03 -18.90 -12.15
C VAL A 135 4.27 -19.41 -11.42
N THR A 136 5.41 -18.75 -11.67
CA THR A 136 6.67 -19.04 -11.00
C THR A 136 7.12 -17.87 -10.13
N TYR A 137 7.73 -18.18 -9.00
CA TYR A 137 8.37 -17.21 -8.11
C TYR A 137 9.88 -17.48 -8.05
N THR A 138 10.69 -16.45 -8.29
CA THR A 138 12.15 -16.59 -8.40
C THR A 138 12.90 -15.72 -7.38
N PRO A 139 12.90 -16.09 -6.07
CA PRO A 139 13.65 -15.34 -5.06
C PRO A 139 15.17 -15.55 -5.17
N GLN A 140 15.59 -16.77 -5.52
CA GLN A 140 16.98 -17.15 -5.84
C GLN A 140 17.02 -18.25 -6.90
N ARG A 141 16.10 -19.21 -6.82
CA ARG A 141 15.84 -20.25 -7.83
C ARG A 141 14.37 -20.20 -8.19
N SER A 142 14.02 -20.57 -9.42
CA SER A 142 12.63 -20.62 -9.85
C SER A 142 11.87 -21.69 -9.06
N MET A 143 10.69 -21.33 -8.57
CA MET A 143 9.79 -22.21 -7.82
C MET A 143 8.37 -22.01 -8.34
N SER A 144 7.65 -23.10 -8.62
CA SER A 144 6.24 -22.98 -9.00
C SER A 144 5.36 -22.63 -7.80
N LEU A 145 4.40 -21.72 -7.99
CA LEU A 145 3.39 -21.40 -6.98
C LEU A 145 2.36 -22.52 -6.76
N SER A 146 2.27 -23.50 -7.66
CA SER A 146 1.49 -24.70 -7.40
C SER A 146 2.17 -25.68 -6.47
N SER A 147 3.47 -25.56 -6.25
CA SER A 147 4.14 -26.37 -5.23
C SER A 147 3.86 -25.80 -3.84
N ASN A 148 3.67 -26.67 -2.84
CA ASN A 148 3.45 -26.22 -1.46
C ASN A 148 4.66 -25.47 -0.89
N SER A 149 5.87 -25.88 -1.23
CA SER A 149 7.11 -25.22 -0.82
C SER A 149 7.28 -23.85 -1.48
N GLY A 150 7.07 -23.77 -2.80
CA GLY A 150 7.12 -22.50 -3.56
C GLY A 150 6.07 -21.51 -3.08
N PHE A 151 4.83 -21.96 -2.88
CA PHE A 151 3.78 -21.11 -2.35
C PHE A 151 4.07 -20.61 -0.93
N LYS A 152 4.51 -21.50 -0.02
CA LYS A 152 4.89 -21.10 1.35
C LYS A 152 6.01 -20.07 1.36
N LYS A 153 7.02 -20.25 0.50
CA LYS A 153 8.13 -19.29 0.36
C LYS A 153 7.64 -17.94 -0.14
N PHE A 154 6.83 -17.93 -1.21
CA PHE A 154 6.19 -16.73 -1.72
C PHE A 154 5.38 -16.00 -0.63
N VAL A 155 4.51 -16.69 0.08
CA VAL A 155 3.69 -16.08 1.15
C VAL A 155 4.57 -15.49 2.25
N SER A 156 5.63 -16.19 2.66
CA SER A 156 6.57 -15.69 3.66
C SER A 156 7.27 -14.40 3.21
N ASP A 157 7.76 -14.36 1.96
CA ASP A 157 8.43 -13.18 1.41
C ASP A 157 7.45 -12.02 1.18
N PHE A 158 6.22 -12.33 0.76
CA PHE A 158 5.14 -11.36 0.66
C PHE A 158 4.80 -10.73 2.02
N GLN A 159 4.65 -11.55 3.06
CA GLN A 159 4.31 -11.08 4.42
C GLN A 159 5.45 -10.23 5.02
N LYS A 160 6.70 -10.65 4.83
CA LYS A 160 7.87 -9.86 5.22
C LYS A 160 7.87 -8.50 4.51
N SER A 161 7.62 -8.53 3.20
CA SER A 161 7.56 -7.35 2.35
C SER A 161 6.43 -6.39 2.74
N TRP A 162 5.26 -6.93 3.06
CA TRP A 162 4.13 -6.17 3.56
C TRP A 162 4.46 -5.44 4.86
N LYS A 163 5.10 -6.12 5.81
CA LYS A 163 5.52 -5.50 7.08
C LYS A 163 6.46 -4.32 6.85
N VAL A 164 7.48 -4.50 6.02
CA VAL A 164 8.42 -3.41 5.68
C VAL A 164 7.69 -2.26 4.97
N LEU A 165 6.74 -2.55 4.07
CA LEU A 165 5.94 -1.52 3.40
C LEU A 165 5.10 -0.70 4.39
N LEU A 166 4.51 -1.34 5.41
CA LEU A 166 3.78 -0.64 6.47
C LEU A 166 4.71 0.27 7.29
N GLU A 167 5.90 -0.21 7.64
CA GLU A 167 6.90 0.61 8.36
C GLU A 167 7.31 1.84 7.53
N ILE A 168 7.57 1.66 6.23
CA ILE A 168 7.86 2.76 5.30
C ILE A 168 6.68 3.73 5.22
N TYR A 169 5.45 3.22 5.14
CA TYR A 169 4.25 4.05 5.12
C TYR A 169 4.15 4.92 6.39
N ILE A 170 4.36 4.33 7.57
CA ILE A 170 4.34 5.05 8.86
C ILE A 170 5.38 6.18 8.85
N GLN A 171 6.60 5.92 8.35
CA GLN A 171 7.63 6.97 8.22
C GLN A 171 7.21 8.10 7.28
N GLN A 172 6.46 7.83 6.21
CA GLN A 172 5.91 8.89 5.36
C GLN A 172 4.75 9.63 6.03
N GLN A 173 3.90 8.91 6.77
CA GLN A 173 2.80 9.48 7.54
C GLN A 173 3.29 10.48 8.61
N GLU A 174 4.44 10.23 9.23
CA GLU A 174 5.03 11.15 10.22
C GLU A 174 5.38 12.53 9.62
N LYS A 175 5.55 12.61 8.30
CA LYS A 175 5.85 13.86 7.58
C LYS A 175 4.59 14.70 7.27
N ILE A 176 3.40 14.21 7.61
CA ILE A 176 2.15 14.96 7.41
C ILE A 176 2.22 16.29 8.17
N ASN A 177 1.84 17.38 7.52
CA ASN A 177 1.71 18.68 8.19
C ASN A 177 0.44 18.71 9.05
N TRP A 178 0.55 18.17 10.26
CA TRP A 178 -0.56 18.07 11.21
C TRP A 178 -1.16 19.43 11.59
N LYS A 179 -0.36 20.50 11.63
CA LYS A 179 -0.84 21.86 11.94
C LYS A 179 -1.74 22.41 10.84
N LYS A 180 -1.42 22.11 9.58
CA LYS A 180 -2.24 22.52 8.43
C LYS A 180 -3.53 21.68 8.38
N LEU A 181 -3.41 20.38 8.60
CA LEU A 181 -4.55 19.45 8.65
C LEU A 181 -5.54 19.80 9.78
N GLU A 182 -5.05 20.25 10.93
CA GLU A 182 -5.91 20.68 12.06
C GLU A 182 -6.86 21.83 11.68
N LYS A 183 -6.48 22.69 10.74
CA LYS A 183 -7.33 23.80 10.27
C LYS A 183 -8.46 23.36 9.35
N GLU A 184 -8.35 22.15 8.79
CA GLU A 184 -9.30 21.59 7.82
C GLU A 184 -10.33 20.66 8.47
N ILE A 185 -10.12 20.29 9.73
CA ILE A 185 -11.06 19.48 10.51
C ILE A 185 -11.98 20.38 11.33
#